data_AF-A0A016WV53-F1
#
_entry.id   AF-A0A016WV53-F1
#
_cell.length_a   1.000
_cell.length_b   1.000
_cell.length_c   1.000
_cell.angle_alpha   90.00
_cell.angle_beta   90.00
_cell.angle_gamma   90.00
#
_symmetry.space_group_name_H-M   'P 1'
#
loop_
_entity.id
_entity.type
_entity.pdbx_description
1 polymer ?
#
loop_
_entity_poly.entity_id
_entity_poly.type
_entity_poly.pdbx_seq_one_letter_code
_entity_poly.pdbx_strand_id
1 'polypeptide(L)'
;MIGWILLAVAWSPVVCEFTFRLEDDVLEVRGRNGGFLPLCFNSAREEYAEQICSSLGRYLASFESVSLSSQSSYSIACVGGSNCFPYPTTYCKHGIAVKCTTD
;
A
#
# COMPACT_ATOMS: atom_id res chain seq x y z
N MET A 1 27.28 29.56 -5.97
CA MET A 1 27.15 28.37 -6.84
C MET A 1 26.51 27.29 -5.99
N ILE A 2 25.23 26.99 -6.24
CA ILE A 2 24.40 26.08 -5.45
C ILE A 2 24.51 24.67 -6.06
N GLY A 3 24.52 23.64 -5.23
CA GLY A 3 24.32 22.24 -5.61
C GLY A 3 25.42 21.36 -5.03
N TRP A 4 25.16 20.30 -4.27
CA TRP A 4 23.97 19.45 -4.22
C TRP A 4 23.81 18.90 -2.79
N ILE A 5 22.62 19.06 -2.21
CA ILE A 5 22.22 18.30 -1.02
C ILE A 5 21.78 16.93 -1.52
N LEU A 6 22.65 15.94 -1.38
CA LEU A 6 22.24 14.53 -1.42
C LEU A 6 21.54 14.22 -0.09
N LEU A 7 20.25 14.52 -0.01
CA LEU A 7 19.37 13.89 0.97
C LEU A 7 19.08 12.47 0.46
N ALA A 8 20.05 11.58 0.64
CA ALA A 8 19.76 10.15 0.67
C ALA A 8 19.00 9.88 1.96
N VAL A 9 17.68 9.93 1.88
CA VAL A 9 16.82 9.39 2.93
C VAL A 9 17.12 7.89 2.98
N ALA A 10 17.70 7.45 4.10
CA ALA A 10 17.78 6.05 4.49
C ALA A 10 16.39 5.40 4.34
N TRP A 11 16.23 4.11 4.12
CA TRP A 11 16.14 3.09 5.17
C TRP A 11 15.88 1.77 4.40
N SER A 12 16.64 0.72 4.68
CA SER A 12 16.31 -0.68 4.32
C SER A 12 16.42 -1.46 5.63
N PRO A 13 15.50 -2.38 5.98
CA PRO A 13 15.43 -3.65 5.26
C PRO A 13 14.02 -4.26 5.16
N VAL A 14 13.87 -5.24 4.26
CA VAL A 14 12.66 -6.01 3.98
C VAL A 14 11.63 -5.32 3.09
N VAL A 15 11.94 -5.20 1.80
CA VAL A 15 10.90 -4.99 0.80
C VAL A 15 10.31 -6.36 0.49
N CYS A 16 9.26 -6.76 1.20
CA CYS A 16 8.32 -7.68 0.58
C CYS A 16 7.76 -6.93 -0.62
N GLU A 17 8.17 -7.32 -1.82
CA GLU A 17 7.80 -6.64 -3.05
C GLU A 17 6.32 -6.93 -3.35
N PHE A 18 5.45 -6.18 -2.69
CA PHE A 18 4.03 -6.22 -2.95
C PHE A 18 3.75 -5.43 -4.23
N THR A 19 2.92 -6.03 -5.09
CA THR A 19 2.36 -5.32 -6.23
C THR A 19 1.05 -4.68 -5.79
N PHE A 20 1.04 -3.35 -5.75
CA PHE A 20 -0.14 -2.55 -5.45
C PHE A 20 -0.76 -1.97 -6.72
N ARG A 21 -2.04 -1.60 -6.64
CA ARG A 21 -2.72 -0.75 -7.62
C ARG A 21 -3.75 0.13 -6.91
N LEU A 22 -4.21 1.17 -7.60
CA LEU A 22 -5.37 1.96 -7.19
C LEU A 22 -6.54 1.65 -8.12
N GLU A 23 -7.67 1.31 -7.54
CA GLU A 23 -8.96 1.15 -8.23
C GLU A 23 -9.97 2.05 -7.51
N ASP A 24 -10.52 3.06 -8.19
CA ASP A 24 -11.43 4.05 -7.58
C ASP A 24 -10.89 4.65 -6.26
N ASP A 25 -9.62 5.07 -6.28
CA ASP A 25 -8.84 5.55 -5.12
C ASP A 25 -8.62 4.52 -4.00
N VAL A 26 -9.15 3.30 -4.11
CA VAL A 26 -8.94 2.23 -3.12
C VAL A 26 -7.62 1.49 -3.40
N LEU A 27 -6.79 1.36 -2.37
CA LEU A 27 -5.55 0.59 -2.44
C LEU A 27 -5.85 -0.90 -2.49
N GLU A 28 -5.42 -1.53 -3.58
CA GLU A 28 -5.50 -2.98 -3.76
C GLU A 28 -4.11 -3.62 -3.79
N VAL A 29 -4.03 -4.85 -3.32
CA VAL A 29 -2.79 -5.65 -3.34
C VAL A 29 -2.99 -6.93 -4.14
N ARG A 30 -1.96 -7.36 -4.87
CA ARG A 30 -1.99 -8.61 -5.62
C ARG A 30 -1.79 -9.81 -4.70
N GLY A 31 -2.74 -10.73 -4.69
CA GLY A 31 -2.62 -12.01 -4.00
C GLY A 31 -1.77 -13.03 -4.76
N ARG A 32 -1.47 -14.17 -4.12
CA ARG A 32 -0.69 -15.27 -4.73
C ARG A 32 -1.38 -15.90 -5.95
N ASN A 33 -2.70 -15.83 -6.02
CA ASN A 33 -3.48 -16.29 -7.18
C ASN A 33 -3.41 -15.31 -8.37
N GLY A 34 -2.69 -14.18 -8.22
CA GLY A 34 -2.53 -13.15 -9.22
C GLY A 34 -3.66 -12.13 -9.29
N GLY A 35 -4.76 -12.34 -8.56
CA GLY A 35 -5.88 -11.41 -8.48
C GLY A 35 -5.60 -10.26 -7.51
N PHE A 36 -6.27 -9.13 -7.74
CA PHE A 36 -6.24 -7.98 -6.85
C PHE A 36 -7.53 -7.89 -6.06
N LEU A 37 -7.40 -7.52 -4.79
CA LEU A 37 -8.51 -7.18 -3.91
C LEU A 37 -8.12 -5.99 -3.04
N PRO A 38 -9.09 -5.25 -2.48
CA PRO A 38 -8.83 -4.18 -1.53
C PRO A 38 -7.94 -4.64 -0.38
N LEU A 39 -6.95 -3.82 -0.04
CA LEU A 39 -6.12 -4.04 1.14
C LEU A 39 -6.91 -3.66 2.38
N CYS A 40 -7.04 -4.60 3.30
CA CYS A 40 -7.67 -4.38 4.58
C CYS A 40 -6.94 -3.32 5.41
N PHE A 41 -7.70 -2.36 5.95
CA PHE A 41 -7.19 -1.25 6.77
C PHE A 41 -6.27 -1.74 7.91
N ASN A 42 -6.62 -2.83 8.59
CA ASN A 42 -5.88 -3.34 9.75
C ASN A 42 -4.44 -3.77 9.46
N SER A 43 -4.13 -4.09 8.21
CA SER A 43 -2.78 -4.49 7.79
C SER A 43 -2.15 -3.49 6.83
N ALA A 44 -2.86 -2.40 6.52
CA ALA A 44 -2.34 -1.36 5.65
C ALA A 44 -1.36 -0.48 6.42
N ARG A 45 -0.39 0.05 5.68
CA ARG A 45 0.59 0.99 6.20
C ARG A 45 0.77 2.13 5.22
N GLU A 46 1.14 3.28 5.74
CA GLU A 46 1.31 4.51 4.96
C GLU A 46 2.39 4.34 3.89
N GLU A 47 3.45 3.56 4.17
CA GLU A 47 4.53 3.29 3.23
C GLU A 47 4.05 2.59 1.95
N TYR A 48 2.94 1.83 2.02
CA TYR A 48 2.34 1.21 0.82
C TYR A 48 1.65 2.25 -0.06
N ALA A 49 1.04 3.26 0.56
CA ALA A 49 0.42 4.38 -0.14
C ALA A 49 1.47 5.33 -0.74
N GLU A 50 2.57 5.57 0.00
CA GLU A 50 3.74 6.27 -0.53
C GLU A 50 4.34 5.54 -1.73
N GLN A 51 4.51 4.21 -1.63
CA GLN A 51 5.05 3.39 -2.71
C GLN A 51 4.21 3.52 -3.99
N ILE A 52 2.88 3.39 -3.89
CA ILE A 52 2.02 3.49 -5.07
C ILE A 52 2.00 4.92 -5.62
N CYS A 53 1.93 5.96 -4.78
CA CYS A 53 1.98 7.35 -5.26
C CYS A 53 3.32 7.66 -5.93
N SER A 54 4.43 7.20 -5.36
CA SER A 54 5.77 7.35 -5.93
C SER A 54 5.90 6.64 -7.28
N SER A 55 5.33 5.43 -7.41
CA SER A 55 5.29 4.72 -8.71
C SER A 55 4.49 5.45 -9.80
N LEU A 56 3.56 6.32 -9.40
CA LEU A 56 2.80 7.21 -10.27
C LEU A 56 3.49 8.57 -10.50
N GLY A 57 4.68 8.79 -9.94
CA GLY A 57 5.40 10.07 -10.01
C GLY A 57 4.76 11.17 -9.18
N ARG A 58 4.12 10.82 -8.05
CA ARG A 58 3.33 11.71 -7.19
C ARG A 58 3.70 11.54 -5.72
N TYR A 59 3.25 12.47 -4.88
CA TYR A 59 3.35 12.43 -3.43
C TYR A 59 2.04 11.95 -2.79
N LEU A 60 2.13 11.36 -1.60
CA LEU A 60 0.95 10.98 -0.83
C LEU A 60 0.25 12.23 -0.30
N ALA A 61 -1.02 12.41 -0.66
CA ALA A 61 -1.85 13.51 -0.17
C ALA A 61 -2.76 13.09 0.98
N SER A 62 -3.31 11.87 0.93
CA SER A 62 -4.14 11.33 2.01
C SER A 62 -4.12 9.81 2.06
N PHE A 63 -4.28 9.27 3.27
CA PHE A 63 -4.40 7.86 3.59
C PHE A 63 -5.56 7.69 4.59
N GLU A 64 -6.72 7.23 4.12
CA GLU A 64 -7.94 7.23 4.92
C GLU A 64 -8.66 5.88 4.90
N SER A 65 -9.26 5.51 6.03
CA SER A 65 -10.11 4.33 6.12
C SER A 65 -11.42 4.54 5.38
N VAL A 66 -11.79 3.60 4.51
CA VAL A 66 -13.05 3.63 3.77
C VAL A 66 -13.80 2.32 3.90
N SER A 67 -15.12 2.39 3.94
CA SER A 67 -15.97 1.20 3.96
C SER A 67 -15.93 0.49 2.61
N LEU A 68 -15.67 -0.81 2.62
CA LEU A 68 -15.68 -1.64 1.42
C LEU A 68 -17.10 -2.16 1.16
N SER A 69 -17.53 -2.10 -0.09
CA SER A 69 -18.77 -2.75 -0.56
C SER A 69 -18.59 -4.26 -0.76
N SER A 70 -17.36 -4.71 -1.03
CA SER A 70 -16.99 -6.12 -1.22
C SER A 70 -16.78 -6.84 0.10
N GLN A 71 -17.21 -8.10 0.18
CA GLN A 71 -16.92 -8.99 1.32
C GLN A 71 -15.53 -9.63 1.25
N SER A 72 -14.76 -9.41 0.18
CA SER A 72 -13.44 -10.02 -0.01
C SER A 72 -12.36 -8.95 -0.08
N SER A 73 -11.35 -9.11 0.76
CA SER A 73 -10.16 -8.26 0.82
C SER A 73 -8.92 -9.10 1.06
N TYR A 74 -7.75 -8.50 0.89
CA TYR A 74 -6.49 -9.08 1.32
C TYR A 74 -6.01 -8.40 2.59
N SER A 75 -5.44 -9.20 3.50
CA SER A 75 -4.60 -8.71 4.59
C SER A 75 -3.16 -9.09 4.34
N ILE A 76 -2.22 -8.35 4.93
CA ILE A 76 -0.79 -8.67 4.89
C ILE A 76 -0.38 -9.22 6.25
N ALA A 77 0.23 -10.41 6.25
CA ALA A 77 0.86 -11.00 7.44
C ALA A 77 2.36 -11.09 7.22
N CYS A 78 3.14 -10.84 8.28
CA CYS A 78 4.60 -10.93 8.28
C CYS A 78 5.07 -12.01 9.25
N VAL A 79 5.84 -12.99 8.77
CA VAL A 79 6.48 -14.02 9.58
C VAL A 79 7.93 -13.61 9.84
N GLY A 80 8.34 -13.59 11.11
CA GLY A 80 9.71 -13.26 11.51
C GLY A 80 10.13 -11.82 11.21
N GLY A 81 9.16 -10.91 11.01
CA GLY A 81 9.40 -9.49 10.71
C GLY A 81 9.91 -9.19 9.30
N SER A 82 10.27 -10.22 8.51
CA SER A 82 10.86 -10.05 7.19
C SER A 82 10.13 -10.78 6.05
N ASN A 83 9.31 -11.78 6.33
CA ASN A 83 8.60 -12.51 5.28
C ASN A 83 7.12 -12.18 5.32
N CYS A 84 6.73 -11.16 4.58
CA CYS A 84 5.37 -10.70 4.48
C CYS A 84 4.68 -11.20 3.20
N PHE A 85 3.41 -11.56 3.31
CA PHE A 85 2.61 -12.04 2.18
C PHE A 85 1.14 -11.60 2.31
N PRO A 86 0.46 -11.33 1.19
CA PRO A 86 -0.98 -11.10 1.18
C PRO A 86 -1.72 -12.44 1.35
N TYR A 87 -2.81 -12.44 2.11
CA TYR A 87 -3.70 -13.58 2.29
C TYR A 87 -5.16 -13.12 2.32
N PRO A 88 -6.10 -13.92 1.74
CA PRO A 88 -7.50 -13.54 1.66
C PRO A 88 -8.13 -13.47 3.04
N THR A 89 -8.98 -12.47 3.25
CA THR A 89 -9.83 -12.32 4.42
C THR A 89 -11.22 -11.90 3.98
N THR A 90 -12.22 -12.43 4.69
CA THR A 90 -13.64 -12.07 4.48
C THR A 90 -14.20 -11.21 5.61
N TYR A 91 -13.38 -10.90 6.61
CA TYR A 91 -13.83 -10.22 7.83
C TYR A 91 -13.58 -8.71 7.80
N CYS A 92 -12.72 -8.25 6.89
CA CYS A 92 -12.36 -6.84 6.83
C CYS A 92 -13.37 -6.07 5.98
N LYS A 93 -14.11 -5.17 6.65
CA LYS A 93 -15.13 -4.30 6.05
C LYS A 93 -14.59 -2.92 5.68
N HIS A 94 -13.31 -2.66 5.95
CA HIS A 94 -12.68 -1.37 5.73
C HIS A 94 -11.37 -1.55 4.95
N GLY A 95 -11.19 -0.75 3.91
CA GLY A 95 -9.95 -0.65 3.15
C GLY A 95 -9.33 0.72 3.30
N ILE A 96 -8.39 1.04 2.42
CA ILE A 96 -7.72 2.34 2.39
C ILE A 96 -8.08 3.06 1.10
N ALA A 97 -8.52 4.31 1.21
CA ALA A 97 -8.48 5.26 0.11
C ALA A 97 -7.15 6.05 0.14
N VAL A 98 -6.49 6.10 -1.01
CA VAL A 98 -5.21 6.79 -1.21
C VAL A 98 -5.40 7.87 -2.25
N LYS A 99 -5.08 9.11 -1.90
CA LYS A 99 -4.98 10.20 -2.87
C LYS A 99 -3.53 10.59 -3.06
N CYS A 100 -3.14 10.72 -4.33
CA CYS A 100 -1.80 11.14 -4.71
C CYS A 100 -1.85 12.53 -5.37
N THR A 101 -0.93 13.41 -5.01
CA THR A 101 -0.82 14.78 -5.53
C THR A 101 0.52 15.04 -6.23
N THR A 102 0.57 16.04 -7.10
CA THR A 102 1.82 16.57 -7.68
C THR A 102 2.32 17.84 -6.98
N ASP A 103 1.51 18.37 -6.07
CA ASP A 103 1.75 19.64 -5.35
C ASP A 103 2.61 19.46 -4.09
#